data_AF-A0A2V9D6K1-F1
#
_entry.id   AF-A0A2V9D6K1-F1
#
_cell.length_a   1.000
_cell.length_b   1.000
_cell.length_c   1.000
_cell.angle_alpha   90.00
_cell.angle_beta   90.00
_cell.angle_gamma   90.00
#
_symmetry.space_group_name_H-M   'P 1'
#
loop_
_entity.id
_entity.type
_entity.pdbx_description
1 polymer ?
#
loop_
_entity_poly.entity_id
_entity_poly.type
_entity_poly.pdbx_seq_one_letter_code
_entity_poly.pdbx_strand_id
1 'polypeptide(L)'
;MLGPVDYVLWLVGVLLDAAAVVCVVRSRSVRKYFTLSLYLLTAFLLSVSRYLILTGYGYTSPHYFYFYYMSDAILTIFLYFALMGLYFHVFQEMGVHHYLRVAALMLLAGTAWVSYQVVASSSHRLLTRFVVELSQNLYFIGLVLTYLLWGAVMKLRETRTRLIQLVLALGVYFSAFAASYALRNLYPEFLLWRYVSHLMALLLPVSWAYTFLKIPEEARLATARVAATNR
;
A
#
# COMPACT_ATOMS: atom_id res chain seq x y z
N MET A 1 -4.84 17.94 -20.58
CA MET A 1 -3.40 17.70 -20.80
C MET A 1 -2.72 17.61 -19.45
N LEU A 2 -1.81 16.65 -19.26
CA LEU A 2 -0.98 16.60 -18.05
C LEU A 2 0.00 17.78 -18.09
N GLY A 3 0.10 18.53 -17.00
CA GLY A 3 1.01 19.65 -16.89
C GLY A 3 2.45 19.18 -16.66
N PRO A 4 3.45 20.07 -16.78
CA PRO A 4 4.84 19.76 -16.46
C PRO A 4 5.02 19.19 -15.05
N VAL A 5 4.24 19.69 -14.10
CA VAL A 5 4.24 19.25 -12.70
C VAL A 5 3.85 17.77 -12.57
N ASP A 6 2.88 17.30 -13.35
CA ASP A 6 2.44 15.91 -13.30
C ASP A 6 3.55 14.95 -13.76
N TYR A 7 4.31 15.33 -14.80
CA TYR A 7 5.45 14.56 -15.27
C TYR A 7 6.60 14.52 -14.26
N VAL A 8 6.86 15.65 -13.59
CA VAL A 8 7.86 15.71 -12.52
C VAL A 8 7.46 14.81 -11.35
N LEU A 9 6.20 14.88 -10.90
CA LEU A 9 5.69 14.03 -9.83
C LEU A 9 5.74 12.54 -10.20
N TRP A 10 5.39 12.21 -11.45
CA TRP A 10 5.51 10.85 -11.96
C TRP A 10 6.98 10.37 -11.97
N LEU A 11 7.90 11.18 -12.49
CA LEU A 11 9.32 10.84 -12.56
C LEU A 11 9.90 10.60 -11.15
N VAL A 12 9.59 11.49 -10.21
CA VAL A 12 9.99 11.35 -8.80
C VAL A 12 9.41 10.06 -8.21
N GLY A 13 8.14 9.75 -8.46
CA GLY A 13 7.52 8.51 -8.01
C GLY A 13 8.21 7.26 -8.56
N VAL A 14 8.45 7.20 -9.87
CA VAL A 14 9.13 6.06 -10.52
C VAL A 14 10.54 5.87 -9.98
N LEU A 15 11.29 6.96 -9.78
CA LEU A 15 12.64 6.89 -9.22
C LEU A 15 12.62 6.37 -7.78
N LEU A 16 11.64 6.77 -6.98
CA LEU A 16 11.47 6.28 -5.61
C LEU A 16 11.07 4.81 -5.56
N ASP A 17 10.16 4.37 -6.42
CA ASP A 17 9.79 2.95 -6.53
C ASP A 17 11.00 2.11 -6.95
N ALA A 18 11.76 2.56 -7.96
CA ALA A 18 12.99 1.92 -8.39
C ALA A 18 14.03 1.86 -7.27
N ALA A 19 14.21 2.97 -6.54
CA ALA A 19 15.11 3.02 -5.38
C ALA A 19 14.66 2.03 -4.31
N ALA A 20 13.37 1.97 -3.96
CA ALA A 20 12.84 1.04 -2.98
C ALA A 20 13.08 -0.43 -3.38
N VAL A 21 12.86 -0.78 -4.65
CA VAL A 21 13.16 -2.12 -5.20
C VAL A 21 14.65 -2.44 -5.06
N VAL A 22 15.53 -1.52 -5.46
CA VAL A 22 17.00 -1.69 -5.35
C VAL A 22 17.42 -1.87 -3.89
N CYS A 23 16.82 -1.12 -2.96
CA CYS A 23 17.12 -1.20 -1.53
C CYS A 23 16.74 -2.58 -0.95
N VAL A 24 15.59 -3.13 -1.36
CA VAL A 24 15.14 -4.47 -0.94
C VAL A 24 16.05 -5.57 -1.49
N VAL A 25 16.45 -5.46 -2.76
CA VAL A 25 17.37 -6.40 -3.39
C VAL A 25 18.74 -6.35 -2.72
N ARG A 26 19.28 -5.14 -2.50
CA ARG A 26 20.58 -4.93 -1.85
C ARG A 26 20.61 -5.44 -0.41
N SER A 27 19.52 -5.26 0.33
CA SER A 27 19.39 -5.75 1.71
C SER A 27 19.14 -7.27 1.80
N ARG A 28 19.16 -8.01 0.67
CA ARG A 28 18.91 -9.47 0.57
C ARG A 28 17.61 -9.93 1.25
N SER A 29 16.69 -8.99 1.47
CA SER A 29 15.47 -9.20 2.24
C SER A 29 14.27 -9.63 1.38
N VAL A 30 14.50 -9.86 0.08
CA VAL A 30 13.47 -10.21 -0.91
C VAL A 30 12.69 -11.47 -0.51
N ARG A 31 13.37 -12.54 -0.10
CA ARG A 31 12.70 -13.80 0.27
C ARG A 31 11.90 -13.67 1.56
N LYS A 32 12.42 -12.92 2.53
CA LYS A 32 11.79 -12.71 3.82
C LYS A 32 10.52 -11.87 3.66
N TYR A 33 10.65 -10.70 3.05
CA TYR A 33 9.53 -9.79 2.78
C TYR A 33 9.04 -9.92 1.34
N PHE A 34 8.72 -11.15 0.92
CA PHE A 34 8.35 -11.46 -0.46
C PHE A 34 7.13 -10.65 -0.93
N THR A 35 6.07 -10.57 -0.12
CA THR A 35 4.85 -9.84 -0.49
C THR A 35 5.07 -8.34 -0.62
N LEU A 36 5.93 -7.75 0.23
CA LEU A 36 6.31 -6.34 0.12
C LEU A 36 7.15 -6.10 -1.15
N SER A 37 8.08 -7.01 -1.43
CA SER A 37 8.93 -6.94 -2.63
C SER A 37 8.07 -7.04 -3.91
N LEU A 38 7.08 -7.93 -3.90
CA LEU A 38 6.14 -8.10 -4.99
C LEU A 38 5.29 -6.84 -5.22
N TYR A 39 4.83 -6.20 -4.15
CA TYR A 39 4.14 -4.91 -4.24
C TYR A 39 5.04 -3.83 -4.85
N LEU A 40 6.27 -3.65 -4.36
CA LEU A 40 7.19 -2.63 -4.86
C LEU A 40 7.54 -2.83 -6.34
N LEU A 41 7.81 -4.07 -6.74
CA LEU A 41 8.07 -4.40 -8.13
C LEU A 41 6.85 -4.10 -9.01
N THR A 42 5.66 -4.45 -8.53
CA THR A 42 4.41 -4.19 -9.27
C THR A 42 4.11 -2.70 -9.36
N ALA A 43 4.38 -1.92 -8.31
CA ALA A 43 4.28 -0.46 -8.30
C ALA A 43 5.17 0.15 -9.39
N PHE A 44 6.44 -0.24 -9.42
CA PHE A 44 7.38 0.21 -10.45
C PHE A 44 6.91 -0.16 -11.87
N LEU A 45 6.59 -1.44 -12.11
CA LEU A 45 6.20 -1.93 -13.43
C LEU A 45 4.91 -1.26 -13.93
N LEU A 46 3.90 -1.12 -13.07
CA LEU A 46 2.64 -0.48 -13.43
C LEU A 46 2.80 1.03 -13.63
N SER A 47 3.67 1.70 -12.88
CA SER A 47 3.96 3.12 -13.08
C SER A 47 4.61 3.38 -14.46
N VAL A 48 5.56 2.54 -14.87
CA VAL A 48 6.15 2.59 -16.22
C VAL A 48 5.11 2.25 -17.29
N SER A 49 4.32 1.19 -17.08
CA SER A 49 3.28 0.77 -18.03
C SER A 49 2.20 1.84 -18.23
N ARG A 50 1.79 2.53 -17.17
CA ARG A 50 0.84 3.66 -17.22
C ARG A 50 1.39 4.78 -18.12
N TYR A 51 2.68 5.09 -18.02
CA TYR A 51 3.33 6.10 -18.85
C TYR A 51 3.44 5.68 -20.32
N LEU A 52 3.78 4.43 -20.60
CA LEU A 52 3.84 3.91 -21.97
C LEU A 52 2.46 3.96 -22.66
N ILE A 53 1.40 3.59 -21.94
CA ILE A 53 0.04 3.63 -22.48
C ILE A 53 -0.45 5.08 -22.64
N LEU A 54 -0.08 5.96 -21.71
CA LEU A 54 -0.39 7.38 -21.81
C LEU A 54 0.24 8.02 -23.05
N THR A 55 1.51 7.72 -23.33
CA THR A 55 2.24 8.26 -24.49
C THR A 55 1.77 7.66 -25.81
N GLY A 56 1.37 6.37 -25.82
CA GLY A 56 0.87 5.70 -27.02
C GLY A 56 -0.57 6.07 -27.40
N TYR A 57 -1.51 6.10 -26.44
CA TYR A 57 -2.94 6.29 -26.71
C TYR A 57 -3.48 7.67 -26.33
N GLY A 58 -2.74 8.44 -25.52
CA GLY A 58 -3.16 9.74 -25.03
C GLY A 58 -4.08 9.68 -23.80
N TYR A 59 -4.11 10.76 -23.03
CA TYR A 59 -4.82 10.87 -21.75
C TYR A 59 -6.34 10.71 -21.86
N THR A 60 -6.95 11.18 -22.96
CA THR A 60 -8.40 11.13 -23.17
C THR A 60 -8.88 9.79 -23.72
N SER A 61 -7.97 8.85 -24.01
CA SER A 61 -8.34 7.57 -24.58
C SER A 61 -9.05 6.67 -23.56
N PRO A 62 -10.11 5.94 -23.96
CA PRO A 62 -10.76 4.97 -23.09
C PRO A 62 -9.79 3.88 -22.64
N HIS A 63 -8.83 3.49 -23.49
CA HIS A 63 -7.79 2.52 -23.17
C HIS A 63 -6.93 2.94 -21.97
N TYR A 64 -6.50 4.20 -21.93
CA TYR A 64 -5.76 4.74 -20.78
C TYR A 64 -6.61 4.72 -19.51
N PHE A 65 -7.88 5.15 -19.58
CA PHE A 65 -8.77 5.13 -18.42
C PHE A 65 -8.97 3.71 -17.86
N TYR A 66 -9.27 2.73 -18.71
CA TYR A 66 -9.43 1.34 -18.28
C TYR A 66 -8.15 0.80 -17.63
N PHE A 67 -7.00 1.02 -18.26
CA PHE A 67 -5.72 0.56 -17.73
C PHE A 67 -5.38 1.25 -16.39
N TYR A 68 -5.62 2.56 -16.29
CA TYR A 68 -5.35 3.34 -15.09
C TYR A 68 -6.13 2.81 -13.89
N TYR A 69 -7.45 2.62 -14.02
CA TYR A 69 -8.27 2.10 -12.93
C TYR A 69 -7.92 0.65 -12.60
N MET A 70 -7.75 -0.21 -13.61
CA MET A 70 -7.44 -1.62 -13.36
C MET A 70 -6.09 -1.81 -12.67
N SER A 71 -5.07 -1.07 -13.11
CA SER A 71 -3.75 -1.07 -12.45
C SER A 71 -3.84 -0.57 -11.00
N ASP A 72 -4.77 0.33 -10.68
CA ASP A 72 -4.95 0.83 -9.31
C ASP A 72 -5.55 -0.23 -8.38
N ALA A 73 -6.55 -0.98 -8.85
CA ALA A 73 -7.06 -2.14 -8.12
C ALA A 73 -5.99 -3.20 -7.92
N ILE A 74 -5.21 -3.51 -8.95
CA ILE A 74 -4.12 -4.49 -8.86
C ILE A 74 -3.12 -4.07 -7.78
N LEU A 75 -2.70 -2.80 -7.77
CA LEU A 75 -1.79 -2.27 -6.74
C LEU A 75 -2.38 -2.36 -5.35
N THR A 76 -3.66 -2.03 -5.20
CA THR A 76 -4.35 -2.07 -3.90
C THR A 76 -4.48 -3.52 -3.38
N ILE A 77 -4.73 -4.49 -4.26
CA ILE A 77 -4.74 -5.92 -3.91
C ILE A 77 -3.34 -6.40 -3.48
N PHE A 78 -2.29 -6.02 -4.21
CA PHE A 78 -0.92 -6.38 -3.81
C PHE A 78 -0.50 -5.70 -2.50
N LEU A 79 -0.96 -4.48 -2.25
CA LEU A 79 -0.74 -3.80 -0.99
C LEU A 79 -1.45 -4.50 0.17
N TYR A 80 -2.68 -4.98 -0.06
CA TYR A 80 -3.38 -5.84 0.89
C TYR A 80 -2.59 -7.12 1.19
N PHE A 81 -1.99 -7.76 0.18
CA PHE A 81 -1.11 -8.91 0.40
C PHE A 81 0.19 -8.54 1.15
N ALA A 82 0.73 -7.34 0.93
CA ALA A 82 1.86 -6.84 1.70
C ALA A 82 1.51 -6.71 3.19
N LEU A 83 0.32 -6.17 3.50
CA LEU A 83 -0.22 -6.09 4.87
C LEU A 83 -0.36 -7.48 5.51
N MET A 84 -0.95 -8.43 4.79
CA MET A 84 -1.06 -9.81 5.27
C MET A 84 0.31 -10.47 5.48
N GLY A 85 1.27 -10.15 4.62
CA GLY A 85 2.68 -10.51 4.81
C GLY A 85 3.23 -10.06 6.16
N LEU A 86 2.95 -8.81 6.57
CA LEU A 86 3.39 -8.31 7.87
C LEU A 86 2.68 -9.01 9.03
N TYR A 87 1.38 -9.31 8.90
CA TYR A 87 0.67 -10.16 9.87
C TYR A 87 1.35 -11.51 10.05
N PHE A 88 1.73 -12.19 8.96
CA PHE A 88 2.45 -13.46 9.06
C PHE A 88 3.77 -13.35 9.82
N HIS A 89 4.49 -12.24 9.65
CA HIS A 89 5.76 -12.03 10.36
C HIS A 89 5.57 -11.73 11.85
N VAL A 90 4.53 -10.97 12.22
CA VAL A 90 4.21 -10.65 13.62
C VAL A 90 3.71 -11.89 14.36
N PHE A 91 2.90 -12.71 13.70
CA PHE A 91 2.26 -13.89 14.31
C PHE A 91 3.05 -15.19 14.10
N GLN A 92 4.28 -15.11 13.58
CA GLN A 92 5.07 -16.27 13.18
C GLN A 92 5.31 -17.26 14.32
N GLU A 93 5.49 -16.77 15.55
CA GLU A 93 5.79 -17.62 16.71
C GLU A 93 4.55 -18.38 17.24
N MET A 94 3.34 -17.96 16.87
CA MET A 94 2.10 -18.55 17.37
C MET A 94 1.56 -19.67 16.48
N GLY A 95 2.20 -19.97 15.34
CA GLY A 95 1.80 -21.06 14.44
C GLY A 95 0.45 -20.87 13.74
N VAL A 96 -0.12 -19.66 13.78
CA VAL A 96 -1.50 -19.35 13.31
C VAL A 96 -1.58 -19.09 11.80
N HIS A 97 -0.58 -19.55 11.04
CA HIS A 97 -0.40 -19.21 9.62
C HIS A 97 -1.60 -19.63 8.75
N HIS A 98 -2.19 -20.80 8.99
CA HIS A 98 -3.32 -21.25 8.19
C HIS A 98 -4.54 -20.35 8.39
N TYR A 99 -4.91 -20.06 9.64
CA TYR A 99 -6.06 -19.22 9.94
C TYR A 99 -5.90 -17.79 9.41
N LEU A 100 -4.70 -17.20 9.52
CA LEU A 100 -4.43 -15.88 8.98
C LEU A 100 -4.60 -15.86 7.45
N ARG A 101 -4.17 -16.92 6.75
CA ARG A 101 -4.33 -17.02 5.30
C ARG A 101 -5.79 -17.16 4.90
N VAL A 102 -6.55 -18.00 5.60
CA VAL A 102 -7.98 -18.19 5.33
C VAL A 102 -8.75 -16.91 5.64
N ALA A 103 -8.49 -16.27 6.79
CA ALA A 103 -9.10 -14.99 7.16
C ALA A 103 -8.80 -13.89 6.13
N ALA A 104 -7.56 -13.81 5.64
CA ALA A 104 -7.18 -12.87 4.59
C ALA A 104 -7.95 -13.11 3.29
N LEU A 105 -8.05 -14.35 2.84
CA LEU A 105 -8.78 -14.69 1.62
C LEU A 105 -10.28 -14.43 1.77
N MET A 106 -10.87 -14.80 2.91
CA MET A 106 -12.28 -14.53 3.20
C MET A 106 -12.58 -13.04 3.25
N LEU A 107 -11.70 -12.24 3.85
CA LEU A 107 -11.90 -10.80 3.94
C LEU A 107 -11.78 -10.13 2.56
N LEU A 108 -10.80 -10.52 1.76
CA LEU A 108 -10.66 -10.04 0.38
C LEU A 108 -11.88 -10.43 -0.48
N ALA A 109 -12.32 -11.68 -0.40
CA ALA A 109 -13.49 -12.18 -1.12
C ALA A 109 -14.77 -11.47 -0.66
N GLY A 110 -14.96 -11.27 0.64
CA GLY A 110 -16.09 -10.53 1.21
C GLY A 110 -16.10 -9.07 0.76
N THR A 111 -14.94 -8.41 0.74
CA THR A 111 -14.81 -7.03 0.24
C THR A 111 -15.16 -6.94 -1.23
N ALA A 112 -14.66 -7.87 -2.04
CA ALA A 112 -14.99 -7.96 -3.45
C ALA A 112 -16.50 -8.22 -3.66
N TRP A 113 -17.09 -9.12 -2.89
CA TRP A 113 -18.52 -9.41 -2.96
C TRP A 113 -19.38 -8.19 -2.64
N VAL A 114 -19.10 -7.49 -1.52
CA VAL A 114 -19.83 -6.28 -1.13
C VAL A 114 -19.69 -5.19 -2.20
N SER A 115 -18.46 -4.96 -2.68
CA SER A 115 -18.21 -3.97 -3.73
C SER A 115 -18.96 -4.30 -5.03
N TYR A 116 -19.10 -5.58 -5.36
CA TYR A 116 -19.88 -6.04 -6.51
C TYR A 116 -21.37 -5.76 -6.33
N GLN A 117 -21.94 -6.08 -5.16
CA GLN A 117 -23.36 -5.87 -4.88
C GLN A 117 -23.76 -4.39 -4.92
N VAL A 118 -22.92 -3.51 -4.36
CA VAL A 118 -23.13 -2.05 -4.41
C VAL A 118 -23.19 -1.55 -5.86
N VAL A 119 -22.35 -2.10 -6.74
CA VAL A 119 -22.25 -1.65 -8.13
C VAL A 119 -23.33 -2.26 -9.01
N ALA A 120 -23.66 -3.54 -8.80
CA ALA A 120 -24.66 -4.29 -9.56
C ALA A 120 -26.08 -3.69 -9.40
N SER A 121 -26.37 -3.07 -8.26
CA SER A 121 -27.66 -2.42 -8.02
C SER A 121 -27.84 -1.08 -8.76
N SER A 122 -26.76 -0.46 -9.25
CA SER A 122 -26.76 0.99 -9.49
C SER A 122 -26.15 1.46 -10.84
N SER A 123 -25.68 0.60 -11.75
CA SER A 123 -24.91 1.12 -12.90
C SER A 123 -24.78 0.27 -14.17
N HIS A 124 -24.75 0.98 -15.32
CA HIS A 124 -24.41 0.45 -16.64
C HIS A 124 -22.89 0.27 -16.88
N ARG A 125 -22.01 0.91 -16.08
CA ARG A 125 -20.54 0.78 -16.17
C ARG A 125 -19.98 -0.06 -15.01
N LEU A 126 -20.31 -1.35 -15.01
CA LEU A 126 -20.04 -2.25 -13.89
C LEU A 126 -18.55 -2.36 -13.54
N LEU A 127 -17.67 -2.59 -14.53
CA LEU A 127 -16.27 -2.93 -14.26
C LEU A 127 -15.47 -1.76 -13.65
N THR A 128 -15.53 -0.57 -14.23
CA THR A 128 -14.75 0.59 -13.75
C THR A 128 -15.22 1.07 -12.38
N ARG A 129 -16.54 1.11 -12.15
CA ARG A 129 -17.08 1.47 -10.82
C ARG A 129 -16.74 0.41 -9.78
N PHE A 130 -16.86 -0.87 -10.13
CA PHE A 130 -16.45 -1.97 -9.26
C PHE A 130 -15.00 -1.86 -8.82
N VAL A 131 -14.08 -1.60 -9.74
CA VAL A 131 -12.66 -1.45 -9.45
C VAL A 131 -12.39 -0.27 -8.51
N VAL A 132 -13.07 0.85 -8.70
CA VAL A 132 -12.94 2.02 -7.81
C VAL A 132 -13.49 1.71 -6.42
N GLU A 133 -14.69 1.14 -6.35
CA GLU A 133 -15.36 0.78 -5.09
C GLU A 133 -14.53 -0.25 -4.30
N LEU A 134 -14.05 -1.29 -4.98
CA LEU A 134 -13.16 -2.29 -4.41
C LEU A 134 -11.90 -1.66 -3.82
N SER A 135 -11.27 -0.74 -4.55
CA SER A 135 -10.06 -0.08 -4.08
C SER A 135 -10.33 0.73 -2.82
N GLN A 136 -11.39 1.55 -2.80
CA GLN A 136 -11.80 2.33 -1.63
C GLN A 136 -12.05 1.46 -0.40
N ASN A 137 -12.83 0.38 -0.58
CA ASN A 137 -13.14 -0.54 0.50
C ASN A 137 -11.89 -1.27 1.01
N LEU A 138 -10.96 -1.65 0.13
CA LEU A 138 -9.69 -2.25 0.54
C LEU A 138 -8.77 -1.26 1.27
N TYR A 139 -8.77 0.04 0.91
CA TYR A 139 -8.04 1.05 1.68
C TYR A 139 -8.62 1.22 3.09
N PHE A 140 -9.94 1.24 3.21
CA PHE A 140 -10.61 1.33 4.50
C PHE A 140 -10.36 0.09 5.38
N ILE A 141 -10.49 -1.11 4.80
CA ILE A 141 -10.22 -2.36 5.50
C ILE A 141 -8.73 -2.47 5.86
N GLY A 142 -7.84 -2.07 4.96
CA GLY A 142 -6.41 -2.01 5.22
C GLY A 142 -6.07 -1.08 6.40
N LEU A 143 -6.74 0.07 6.52
CA LEU A 143 -6.64 0.94 7.69
C LEU A 143 -6.99 0.19 8.96
N VAL A 144 -8.19 -0.41 9.04
CA VAL A 144 -8.63 -1.14 10.23
C VAL A 144 -7.64 -2.23 10.62
N LEU A 145 -7.19 -3.01 9.64
CA LEU A 145 -6.20 -4.07 9.84
C LEU A 145 -4.84 -3.54 10.26
N THR A 146 -4.36 -2.41 9.75
CA THR A 146 -3.10 -1.82 10.24
C THR A 146 -3.17 -1.39 11.70
N TYR A 147 -4.31 -0.85 12.16
CA TYR A 147 -4.49 -0.53 13.58
C TYR A 147 -4.55 -1.79 14.46
N LEU A 148 -5.22 -2.85 13.99
CA LEU A 148 -5.22 -4.14 14.68
C LEU A 148 -3.81 -4.76 14.72
N LEU A 149 -3.05 -4.67 13.62
CA LEU A 149 -1.67 -5.13 13.54
C LEU A 149 -0.77 -4.34 14.49
N TRP A 150 -0.97 -3.03 14.59
CA TRP A 150 -0.27 -2.19 15.56
C TRP A 150 -0.58 -2.61 17.00
N GLY A 151 -1.85 -2.87 17.31
CA GLY A 151 -2.25 -3.44 18.60
C GLY A 151 -1.55 -4.79 18.88
N ALA A 152 -1.42 -5.65 17.87
CA ALA A 152 -0.71 -6.91 17.99
C ALA A 152 0.81 -6.72 18.22
N VAL A 153 1.44 -5.79 17.51
CA VAL A 153 2.86 -5.40 17.70
C VAL A 153 3.10 -4.95 19.14
N MET A 154 2.21 -4.11 19.69
CA MET A 154 2.30 -3.66 21.10
C MET A 154 2.06 -4.82 22.08
N LYS A 155 1.04 -5.65 21.85
CA LYS A 155 0.66 -6.75 22.73
C LYS A 155 1.73 -7.85 22.78
N LEU A 156 2.29 -8.22 21.64
CA LEU A 156 3.36 -9.21 21.51
C LEU A 156 4.73 -8.65 21.86
N ARG A 157 4.82 -7.36 22.18
CA ARG A 157 6.08 -6.64 22.50
C ARG A 157 7.14 -6.89 21.44
N GLU A 158 6.72 -6.79 20.19
CA GLU A 158 7.60 -6.96 19.05
C GLU A 158 8.75 -5.95 19.14
N THR A 159 9.99 -6.44 19.05
CA THR A 159 11.20 -5.62 19.25
C THR A 159 11.92 -5.33 17.95
N ARG A 160 11.62 -6.06 16.86
CA ARG A 160 12.27 -5.91 15.55
C ARG A 160 11.96 -4.53 14.94
N THR A 161 12.92 -3.60 15.03
CA THR A 161 12.75 -2.20 14.60
C THR A 161 12.32 -2.10 13.13
N ARG A 162 12.92 -2.91 12.26
CA ARG A 162 12.58 -2.93 10.83
C ARG A 162 11.11 -3.28 10.60
N LEU A 163 10.60 -4.31 11.28
CA LEU A 163 9.21 -4.73 11.12
C LEU A 163 8.24 -3.65 11.62
N ILE A 164 8.55 -3.06 12.77
CA ILE A 164 7.76 -1.97 13.35
C ILE A 164 7.66 -0.78 12.39
N GLN A 165 8.79 -0.38 11.79
CA GLN A 165 8.85 0.73 10.83
C GLN A 165 8.06 0.45 9.55
N LEU A 166 8.11 -0.79 9.04
CA LEU A 166 7.29 -1.21 7.89
C LEU A 166 5.78 -1.17 8.21
N VAL A 167 5.39 -1.63 9.40
CA VAL A 167 3.99 -1.58 9.88
C VAL A 167 3.52 -0.13 10.02
N LEU A 168 4.33 0.74 10.62
CA LEU A 168 4.02 2.15 10.81
C LEU A 168 3.88 2.89 9.48
N ALA A 169 4.81 2.70 8.55
CA ALA A 169 4.75 3.26 7.21
C ALA A 169 3.45 2.86 6.49
N LEU A 170 3.07 1.59 6.60
CA LEU A 170 1.86 1.07 5.99
C LEU A 170 0.59 1.62 6.67
N GLY A 171 0.60 1.76 8.00
CA GLY A 171 -0.50 2.39 8.75
C GLY A 171 -0.70 3.86 8.36
N VAL A 172 0.38 4.64 8.25
CA VAL A 172 0.31 6.02 7.75
C VAL A 172 -0.27 6.06 6.34
N TYR A 173 0.17 5.16 5.46
CA TYR A 173 -0.30 5.11 4.07
C TYR A 173 -1.79 4.75 3.97
N PHE A 174 -2.26 3.71 4.65
CA PHE A 174 -3.69 3.36 4.63
C PHE A 174 -4.56 4.45 5.26
N SER A 175 -4.12 5.04 6.38
CA SER A 175 -4.80 6.19 7.01
C SER A 175 -4.91 7.38 6.09
N ALA A 176 -3.80 7.74 5.43
CA ALA A 176 -3.72 8.79 4.45
C ALA A 176 -4.75 8.61 3.31
N PHE A 177 -4.76 7.43 2.68
CA PHE A 177 -5.67 7.16 1.56
C PHE A 177 -7.14 7.04 2.00
N ALA A 178 -7.44 6.34 3.10
CA ALA A 178 -8.83 6.24 3.59
C ALA A 178 -9.40 7.61 3.98
N ALA A 179 -8.61 8.45 4.66
CA ALA A 179 -8.99 9.82 4.97
C ALA A 179 -9.20 10.65 3.69
N SER A 180 -8.35 10.49 2.68
CA SER A 180 -8.50 11.18 1.39
C SER A 180 -9.80 10.78 0.66
N TYR A 181 -10.17 9.51 0.70
CA TYR A 181 -11.42 9.03 0.09
C TYR A 181 -12.64 9.56 0.86
N ALA A 182 -12.61 9.52 2.19
CA ALA A 182 -13.67 10.09 3.02
C ALA A 182 -13.84 11.59 2.74
N LEU A 183 -12.75 12.35 2.74
CA LEU A 183 -12.79 13.79 2.49
C LEU A 183 -13.21 14.14 1.06
N ARG A 184 -12.83 13.34 0.06
CA ARG A 184 -13.31 13.52 -1.32
C ARG A 184 -14.81 13.32 -1.44
N ASN A 185 -15.39 12.42 -0.66
CA ASN A 185 -16.84 12.21 -0.62
C ASN A 185 -17.57 13.36 0.10
N LEU A 186 -16.95 14.00 1.09
CA LEU A 186 -17.51 15.18 1.79
C LEU A 186 -17.34 16.48 0.98
N TYR A 187 -16.20 16.65 0.30
CA TYR A 187 -15.82 17.87 -0.40
C TYR A 187 -15.39 17.57 -1.85
N PRO A 188 -16.35 17.29 -2.75
CA PRO A 188 -16.05 16.87 -4.13
C PRO A 188 -15.37 17.96 -4.98
N GLU A 189 -15.59 19.24 -4.68
CA GLU A 189 -15.08 20.40 -5.44
C GLU A 189 -13.64 20.81 -5.09
N PHE A 190 -12.99 20.13 -4.15
CA PHE A 190 -11.65 20.53 -3.69
C PHE A 190 -10.55 20.04 -4.64
N LEU A 191 -10.16 20.90 -5.58
CA LEU A 191 -9.16 20.66 -6.63
C LEU A 191 -7.79 20.18 -6.12
N LEU A 192 -7.41 20.55 -4.89
CA LEU A 192 -6.15 20.15 -4.26
C LEU A 192 -6.06 18.66 -3.94
N TRP A 193 -7.19 17.91 -3.94
CA TRP A 193 -7.17 16.46 -3.70
C TRP A 193 -6.28 15.70 -4.66
N ARG A 194 -6.15 16.20 -5.89
CA ARG A 194 -5.26 15.61 -6.90
C ARG A 194 -3.81 15.60 -6.44
N TYR A 195 -3.32 16.64 -5.78
CA TYR A 195 -1.92 16.72 -5.35
C TYR A 195 -1.67 15.95 -4.05
N VAL A 196 -2.66 15.94 -3.15
CA VAL A 196 -2.55 15.22 -1.87
C VAL A 196 -2.37 13.72 -2.09
N SER A 197 -3.12 13.12 -3.02
CA SER A 197 -2.99 11.69 -3.33
C SER A 197 -1.61 11.34 -3.90
N HIS A 198 -1.03 12.21 -4.74
CA HIS A 198 0.31 12.01 -5.28
C HIS A 198 1.36 12.09 -4.17
N LEU A 199 1.30 13.11 -3.30
CA LEU A 199 2.23 13.24 -2.17
C LEU A 199 2.14 12.05 -1.21
N MET A 200 0.93 11.57 -0.94
CA MET A 200 0.69 10.40 -0.10
C MET A 200 1.20 9.11 -0.75
N ALA A 201 1.15 9.00 -2.08
CA ALA A 201 1.71 7.87 -2.81
C ALA A 201 3.23 7.75 -2.62
N LEU A 202 3.95 8.89 -2.52
CA LEU A 202 5.42 8.91 -2.37
C LEU A 202 5.90 8.45 -0.98
N LEU A 203 5.05 8.56 0.04
CA LEU A 203 5.41 8.26 1.43
C LEU A 203 5.84 6.80 1.63
N LEU A 204 5.16 5.86 0.97
CA LEU A 204 5.43 4.43 1.14
C LEU A 204 6.78 4.00 0.54
N PRO A 205 7.10 4.28 -0.74
CA PRO A 205 8.40 3.90 -1.29
C PRO A 205 9.55 4.61 -0.57
N VAL A 206 9.40 5.88 -0.17
CA VAL A 206 10.42 6.61 0.61
C VAL A 206 10.67 5.95 1.96
N SER A 207 9.61 5.71 2.72
CA SER A 207 9.74 5.12 4.07
C SER A 207 10.28 3.70 4.04
N TRP A 208 9.88 2.90 3.06
CA TRP A 208 10.39 1.54 2.89
C TRP A 208 11.84 1.52 2.39
N ALA A 209 12.19 2.35 1.39
CA ALA A 209 13.57 2.50 0.96
C ALA A 209 14.49 2.90 2.13
N TYR A 210 14.08 3.89 2.92
CA TYR A 210 14.78 4.29 4.14
C TYR A 210 14.93 3.13 5.13
N THR A 211 13.84 2.40 5.39
CA THR A 211 13.82 1.27 6.33
C THR A 211 14.77 0.15 5.91
N PHE A 212 14.79 -0.21 4.62
CA PHE A 212 15.68 -1.26 4.10
C PHE A 212 17.15 -0.81 4.01
N LEU A 213 17.42 0.48 3.80
CA LEU A 213 18.78 1.01 3.74
C LEU A 213 19.41 1.23 5.12
N LYS A 214 18.68 1.85 6.05
CA LYS A 214 19.26 2.37 7.29
C LYS A 214 19.06 1.45 8.48
N ILE A 215 18.02 0.61 8.48
CA ILE A 215 17.67 -0.18 9.65
C ILE A 215 18.18 -1.61 9.44
N PRO A 216 19.25 -2.04 10.14
CA PRO A 216 19.75 -3.40 10.03
C PRO A 216 18.70 -4.39 10.54
N GLU A 217 18.76 -5.61 10.04
CA GLU A 217 17.74 -6.64 10.34
C GLU A 217 17.74 -7.06 11.81
N GLU A 218 18.91 -6.98 12.42
CA GLU A 218 19.15 -7.29 13.82
C GLU A 218 18.83 -6.12 14.75
N ALA A 219 18.49 -4.93 14.21
CA ALA A 219 18.06 -3.82 15.05
C ALA A 219 16.86 -4.24 15.91
N ARG A 220 17.02 -4.04 17.22
CA ARG A 220 15.96 -4.21 18.21
C ARG A 220 15.77 -2.89 18.93
N LEU A 221 14.53 -2.51 19.19
CA LEU A 221 14.26 -1.40 20.11
C LEU A 221 14.67 -1.83 21.52
N ALA A 222 15.51 -1.04 22.17
CA ALA A 222 15.87 -1.28 23.56
C ALA A 222 14.59 -1.24 24.42
N THR A 223 14.38 -2.28 25.24
CA THR A 223 13.32 -2.26 26.25
C THR A 223 13.59 -1.13 27.23
N ALA A 224 12.54 -0.38 27.61
CA ALA A 224 12.66 0.84 28.42
C ALA A 224 13.47 0.68 29.72
N ARG A 225 13.60 -0.54 30.25
CA ARG A 225 14.46 -0.85 31.42
C ARG A 225 15.96 -0.76 31.14
N VAL A 226 16.43 -1.10 29.95
CA VAL A 226 17.86 -1.06 29.59
C VAL A 226 18.30 0.34 29.17
N ALA A 227 17.38 1.13 28.58
CA ALA A 227 17.65 2.52 28.23
C ALA A 227 17.81 3.44 29.45
N ALA A 228 17.16 3.11 30.57
CA ALA A 228 17.25 3.88 31.81
C ALA A 228 18.55 3.63 32.61
N THR A 229 19.26 2.52 32.34
CA THR A 229 20.53 2.18 33.05
C THR A 229 21.77 2.73 32.34
N ASN A 230 21.64 3.18 31.09
CA ASN A 230 22.72 3.71 30.25
C ASN A 230 22.68 5.25 30.10
N ARG A 231 21.93 5.95 30.95
CA ARG A 231 22.00 7.42 31.12
C ARG A 231 22.57 7.73 32.49
#